data_AF-A0A6G3WSC3-F1
#
_entry.id   AF-A0A6G3WSC3-F1
#
_cell.length_a   1.000
_cell.length_b   1.000
_cell.length_c   1.000
_cell.angle_alpha   90.00
_cell.angle_beta   90.00
_cell.angle_gamma   90.00
#
_symmetry.space_group_name_H-M   'P 1'
#
loop_
_entity.id
_entity.type
_entity.pdbx_description
1 polymer ?
#
loop_
_entity_poly.entity_id
_entity_poly.type
_entity_poly.pdbx_seq_one_letter_code
_entity_poly.pdbx_strand_id
1 'polypeptide(L)'
;DTTPAERQKALLKIADAFEERAEDLIAAESENTGKPLGLTRSEEIPPMVDQIRFFAGAARLLEGRSAGEYMEGLTSIVRREPVGVCAQVAPWNYPM
;
A
#
# COMPACT_ATOMS: atom_id res chain seq x y z
N ASP A 1 11.39 -1.61 -15.46
CA ASP A 1 10.98 -2.44 -14.31
C ASP A 1 11.77 -2.13 -13.06
N THR A 2 11.10 -2.09 -11.93
CA THR A 2 11.70 -1.91 -10.59
C THR A 2 11.62 -3.21 -9.80
N THR A 3 12.59 -3.46 -8.94
CA THR A 3 12.62 -4.61 -8.03
C THR A 3 11.59 -4.49 -6.89
N PRO A 4 11.21 -5.62 -6.25
CA PRO A 4 10.41 -5.59 -5.02
C PRO A 4 10.99 -4.71 -3.90
N ALA A 5 12.32 -4.66 -3.77
CA ALA A 5 13.00 -3.87 -2.75
C ALA A 5 12.86 -2.36 -3.00
N GLU A 6 12.98 -1.91 -4.25
CA GLU A 6 12.77 -0.51 -4.62
C GLU A 6 11.31 -0.08 -4.36
N ARG A 7 10.34 -0.94 -4.68
CA ARG A 7 8.91 -0.68 -4.39
C ARG A 7 8.64 -0.61 -2.89
N GLN A 8 9.18 -1.56 -2.10
CA GLN A 8 9.08 -1.51 -0.64
C GLN A 8 9.65 -0.19 -0.09
N LYS A 9 10.85 0.19 -0.54
CA LYS A 9 11.50 1.43 -0.08
C LYS A 9 10.68 2.67 -0.42
N ALA A 10 10.04 2.70 -1.59
CA ALA A 10 9.15 3.79 -1.97
C ALA A 10 7.92 3.87 -1.04
N LEU A 11 7.26 2.74 -0.77
CA LEU A 11 6.11 2.70 0.14
C LEU A 11 6.47 3.10 1.58
N LEU A 12 7.60 2.64 2.10
CA LEU A 12 8.08 3.05 3.43
C LEU A 12 8.33 4.55 3.51
N LYS A 13 8.96 5.15 2.47
CA LYS A 13 9.15 6.60 2.41
C LYS A 13 7.83 7.37 2.37
N ILE A 14 6.80 6.84 1.73
CA ILE A 14 5.46 7.46 1.73
C ILE A 14 4.88 7.42 3.15
N ALA A 15 4.95 6.27 3.82
CA ALA A 15 4.48 6.13 5.20
C ALA A 15 5.19 7.10 6.15
N ASP A 16 6.52 7.20 6.05
CA ASP A 16 7.32 8.11 6.87
C ASP A 16 6.94 9.58 6.60
N ALA A 17 6.76 9.97 5.34
CA ALA A 17 6.35 11.32 4.96
C ALA A 17 4.90 11.66 5.38
N PHE A 18 4.04 10.66 5.57
CA PHE A 18 2.70 10.84 6.11
C PHE A 18 2.75 11.05 7.63
N GLU A 19 3.55 10.28 8.35
CA GLU A 19 3.74 10.48 9.79
C GLU A 19 4.38 11.82 10.14
N GLU A 20 5.42 12.22 9.38
CA GLU A 20 6.09 13.51 9.57
C GLU A 20 5.13 14.71 9.42
N ARG A 21 4.03 14.52 8.67
CA ARG A 21 3.02 15.55 8.41
C ARG A 21 1.65 15.22 8.98
N ALA A 22 1.58 14.32 9.98
CA ALA A 22 0.31 13.84 10.51
C ALA A 22 -0.61 14.99 10.95
N GLU A 23 -0.07 16.02 11.61
CA GLU A 23 -0.87 17.18 12.07
C GLU A 23 -1.53 17.95 10.92
N ASP A 24 -0.77 18.22 9.86
CA ASP A 24 -1.26 18.92 8.67
C ASP A 24 -2.35 18.11 7.97
N LEU A 25 -2.14 16.78 7.90
CA LEU A 25 -3.09 15.84 7.30
C LEU A 25 -4.39 15.74 8.11
N ILE A 26 -4.30 15.69 9.44
CA ILE A 26 -5.48 15.70 10.34
C ILE A 26 -6.28 16.99 10.14
N ALA A 27 -5.60 18.14 10.12
CA ALA A 27 -6.25 19.43 9.95
C ALA A 27 -6.97 19.51 8.59
N ALA A 28 -6.31 19.11 7.51
CA ALA A 28 -6.88 19.13 6.16
C ALA A 28 -8.07 18.16 6.02
N GLU A 29 -7.95 16.94 6.54
CA GLU A 29 -9.02 15.94 6.50
C GLU A 29 -10.26 16.42 7.28
N SER A 30 -10.06 16.95 8.50
CA SER A 30 -11.15 17.51 9.29
C SER A 30 -11.78 18.75 8.66
N GLU A 31 -11.00 19.63 8.04
CA GLU A 31 -11.51 20.81 7.33
C GLU A 31 -12.39 20.39 6.14
N ASN A 32 -11.94 19.39 5.38
CA ASN A 32 -12.63 18.96 4.15
C ASN A 32 -13.87 18.10 4.44
N THR A 33 -13.82 17.26 5.48
CA THR A 33 -14.88 16.26 5.78
C THR A 33 -15.78 16.66 6.95
N GLY A 34 -15.40 17.65 7.75
CA GLY A 34 -16.10 18.06 8.97
C GLY A 34 -15.96 17.08 10.13
N LYS A 35 -15.05 16.10 10.06
CA LYS A 35 -14.83 15.12 11.12
C LYS A 35 -14.13 15.74 12.34
N PRO A 36 -14.44 15.30 13.57
CA PRO A 36 -13.73 15.76 14.77
C PRO A 36 -12.23 15.44 14.70
N LEU A 37 -11.38 16.44 14.95
CA LEU A 37 -9.91 16.29 14.94
C LEU A 37 -9.42 15.12 15.80
N GLY A 38 -10.02 14.91 16.98
CA GLY A 38 -9.65 13.81 17.87
C GLY A 38 -9.90 12.43 17.25
N LEU A 39 -11.01 12.28 16.52
CA LEU A 39 -11.36 11.04 15.84
C LEU A 39 -10.43 10.78 14.65
N THR A 40 -10.22 11.77 13.79
CA THR A 40 -9.30 11.68 12.64
C THR A 40 -7.88 11.33 13.09
N ARG A 41 -7.45 11.92 14.21
CA ARG A 41 -6.14 11.65 14.82
C ARG A 41 -5.97 10.23 15.34
N SER A 42 -6.98 9.67 16.04
CA SER A 42 -6.83 8.36 16.68
C SER A 42 -7.20 7.20 15.76
N GLU A 43 -8.19 7.38 14.88
CA GLU A 43 -8.81 6.28 14.14
C GLU A 43 -8.51 6.27 12.63
N GLU A 44 -8.01 7.35 12.03
CA GLU A 44 -7.82 7.41 10.57
C GLU A 44 -6.35 7.41 10.17
N ILE A 45 -5.59 8.39 10.67
CA ILE A 45 -4.18 8.54 10.26
C ILE A 45 -3.32 7.33 10.66
N PRO A 46 -3.38 6.78 11.89
CA PRO A 46 -2.52 5.66 12.24
C PRO A 46 -2.82 4.38 11.43
N PRO A 47 -4.08 3.95 11.26
CA PRO A 47 -4.40 2.80 10.40
C PRO A 47 -4.03 3.00 8.92
N MET A 48 -4.21 4.21 8.39
CA MET A 48 -3.79 4.55 7.01
C MET A 48 -2.29 4.33 6.82
N VAL A 49 -1.47 4.85 7.73
CA VAL A 49 -0.01 4.67 7.67
C VAL A 49 0.37 3.20 7.84
N ASP A 50 -0.24 2.49 8.78
CA ASP A 50 0.02 1.07 9.00
C ASP A 50 -0.29 0.23 7.75
N GLN A 51 -1.39 0.53 7.05
CA GLN A 51 -1.75 -0.15 5.81
C GLN A 51 -0.67 0.03 4.72
N ILE A 52 -0.10 1.23 4.59
CA ILE A 52 0.99 1.48 3.64
C ILE A 52 2.23 0.66 4.02
N ARG A 53 2.57 0.60 5.31
CA ARG A 53 3.70 -0.20 5.80
C ARG A 53 3.50 -1.70 5.61
N PHE A 54 2.28 -2.19 5.87
CA PHE A 54 1.90 -3.56 5.62
C PHE A 54 2.14 -3.92 4.14
N PHE A 55 1.63 -3.13 3.20
CA PHE A 55 1.83 -3.38 1.77
C PHE A 55 3.28 -3.20 1.32
N ALA A 56 4.07 -2.35 1.99
CA ALA A 56 5.51 -2.27 1.77
C ALA A 56 6.21 -3.61 2.09
N GLY A 57 5.82 -4.29 3.16
CA GLY A 57 6.25 -5.65 3.47
C GLY A 57 5.76 -6.66 2.45
N ALA A 58 4.46 -6.65 2.15
CA ALA A 58 3.81 -7.58 1.23
C ALA A 58 4.40 -7.51 -0.19
N ALA A 59 4.91 -6.35 -0.62
CA ALA A 59 5.56 -6.18 -1.92
C ALA A 59 6.74 -7.15 -2.17
N ARG A 60 7.33 -7.72 -1.11
CA ARG A 60 8.44 -8.69 -1.15
C ARG A 60 8.04 -10.13 -0.87
N LEU A 61 6.77 -10.38 -0.56
CA LEU A 61 6.24 -11.68 -0.16
C LEU A 61 5.20 -12.19 -1.17
N LEU A 62 5.46 -11.98 -2.46
CA LEU A 62 4.62 -12.52 -3.53
C LEU A 62 4.86 -14.02 -3.66
N GLU A 63 3.99 -14.81 -3.03
CA GLU A 63 4.04 -16.27 -3.11
C GLU A 63 3.70 -16.77 -4.53
N GLY A 64 4.03 -18.02 -4.83
CA GLY A 64 3.77 -18.63 -6.13
C GLY A 64 3.59 -20.14 -6.00
N ARG A 65 3.20 -20.78 -7.12
CA ARG A 65 3.26 -22.24 -7.20
C ARG A 65 4.72 -22.66 -7.33
N SER A 66 5.05 -23.84 -6.79
CA SER A 66 6.38 -24.41 -6.97
C SER A 66 6.72 -24.49 -8.45
N ALA A 67 7.96 -24.16 -8.80
CA ALA A 67 8.50 -24.52 -10.09
C ALA A 67 8.72 -26.05 -10.14
N GLY A 68 8.64 -26.64 -11.33
CA GLY A 68 8.93 -28.07 -11.51
C GLY A 68 8.41 -28.65 -12.81
N GLU A 69 8.67 -29.94 -13.01
CA GLU A 69 8.14 -30.71 -14.13
C GLU A 69 6.78 -31.30 -13.78
N TYR A 70 5.73 -30.62 -14.21
CA TYR A 70 4.35 -31.12 -14.12
C TYR A 70 3.98 -31.97 -15.35
N MET A 71 4.83 -31.93 -16.38
CA MET A 71 4.82 -32.79 -17.55
C MET A 71 6.28 -33.14 -17.87
N GLU A 72 6.53 -34.38 -18.25
CA GLU A 72 7.88 -34.90 -18.50
C GLU A 72 8.63 -34.04 -19.52
N GLY A 73 9.84 -33.59 -19.15
CA GLY A 73 10.70 -32.76 -20.00
C GLY A 73 10.26 -31.30 -20.13
N LEU A 74 9.25 -30.85 -19.37
CA LEU A 74 8.72 -29.47 -19.42
C LEU A 74 8.69 -28.83 -18.03
N THR A 75 9.56 -27.84 -17.82
CA THR A 75 9.57 -27.03 -16.59
C THR A 75 8.47 -25.97 -16.62
N SER A 76 7.60 -25.99 -15.61
CA SER A 76 6.59 -24.95 -15.38
C SER A 76 7.05 -23.99 -14.29
N ILE A 77 6.84 -22.69 -14.52
CA ILE A 77 7.10 -21.61 -13.56
C ILE A 77 5.95 -20.62 -13.61
N VAL A 78 5.50 -20.13 -12.46
CA VAL A 78 4.48 -19.06 -12.36
C VAL A 78 5.13 -17.78 -11.89
N ARG A 79 4.93 -16.69 -12.64
CA ARG A 79 5.35 -15.34 -12.27
C ARG A 79 4.13 -14.50 -11.89
N ARG A 80 4.29 -13.63 -10.90
CA ARG A 80 3.30 -12.61 -10.54
C ARG A 80 3.79 -11.27 -11.04
N GLU A 81 3.15 -10.79 -12.09
CA GLU A 81 3.52 -9.56 -12.78
C GLU A 81 2.45 -8.49 -12.56
N PRO A 82 2.80 -7.19 -12.53
CA PRO A 82 1.82 -6.12 -12.46
C PRO A 82 0.85 -6.21 -13.64
N VAL A 83 -0.45 -5.96 -13.38
CA VAL A 83 -1.48 -5.99 -14.42
C VAL A 83 -1.38 -4.83 -15.42
N GLY A 84 -0.75 -3.72 -15.02
CA GLY A 84 -0.61 -2.51 -15.84
C GLY A 84 -1.27 -1.30 -15.21
N VAL A 85 -2.01 -0.52 -16.01
CA VAL A 85 -2.69 0.70 -15.56
C VAL A 85 -3.92 0.35 -14.72
N CYS A 86 -4.01 0.92 -13.52
CA CYS A 86 -5.14 0.76 -12.61
C CYS A 86 -5.85 2.10 -12.41
N ALA A 87 -7.17 2.15 -12.67
CA ALA A 87 -8.01 3.28 -12.28
C ALA A 87 -8.59 3.04 -10.88
N GLN A 88 -8.38 3.97 -9.95
CA GLN A 88 -8.89 3.90 -8.58
C GLN A 88 -9.80 5.11 -8.33
N VAL A 89 -11.03 4.86 -7.86
CA VAL A 89 -12.02 5.90 -7.53
C VAL A 89 -12.35 5.77 -6.05
N ALA A 90 -11.97 6.77 -5.25
CA ALA A 90 -12.19 6.80 -3.81
C ALA A 90 -13.49 7.57 -3.46
N PRO A 91 -14.21 7.18 -2.40
CA PRO A 91 -15.37 7.91 -1.90
C PRO A 91 -14.96 9.12 -1.04
N TRP A 92 -15.93 9.95 -0.66
CA TRP A 92 -15.69 11.20 0.08
C TRP A 92 -15.67 11.04 1.61
N ASN A 93 -16.11 9.91 2.15
CA ASN A 93 -16.26 9.73 3.60
C ASN A 93 -14.93 9.38 4.31
N TYR A 94 -13.97 8.82 3.59
CA TYR A 94 -12.56 8.64 4.00
C TYR A 94 -11.70 8.89 2.76
N PRO A 95 -11.45 10.17 2.40
CA PRO A 95 -10.69 10.53 1.21
C PRO A 95 -9.22 10.11 1.25
N MET A 96 -8.66 10.00 2.46
CA MET A 96 -7.28 9.62 2.74
C MET A 96 -7.13 8.13 3.01
#